data_AF-A0A2N2N372-F1
#
_entry.id   AF-A0A2N2N372-F1
#
_cell.length_a   1.000
_cell.length_b   1.000
_cell.length_c   1.000
_cell.angle_alpha   90.00
_cell.angle_beta   90.00
_cell.angle_gamma   90.00
#
_symmetry.space_group_name_H-M   'P 1'
#
loop_
_entity.id
_entity.type
_entity.pdbx_description
1 polymer ?
#
loop_
_entity_poly.entity_id
_entity_poly.type
_entity_poly.pdbx_seq_one_letter_code
_entity_poly.pdbx_strand_id
1 'polypeptide(L)'
;MTFLSIPILAWLILIPVLGGLLLLLIPGKKVALLRWSALGISLIPLVMAVVLWVNYQPKADALFQFEMNIPWFAAINSNIHFGIDG
;
A
#
# COMPACT_ATOMS: atom_id res chain seq x y z
N MET A 1 -2.63 3.86 11.74
CA MET A 1 -3.22 4.93 10.89
C MET A 1 -4.22 4.31 9.92
N THR A 2 -5.41 4.89 9.78
CA THR A 2 -6.49 4.40 8.90
C THR A 2 -6.99 5.48 7.96
N PHE A 3 -7.34 5.12 6.73
CA PHE A 3 -7.99 5.99 5.74
C PHE A 3 -9.25 5.30 5.22
N LEU A 4 -10.40 5.99 5.24
CA LEU A 4 -11.72 5.42 4.95
C LEU A 4 -12.00 4.12 5.75
N SER A 5 -11.63 4.12 7.03
CA SER A 5 -11.75 2.98 7.94
C SER A 5 -10.92 1.73 7.57
N ILE A 6 -10.02 1.85 6.59
CA ILE A 6 -9.11 0.77 6.16
C ILE A 6 -7.67 1.11 6.60
N PRO A 7 -6.86 0.12 7.05
CA PRO A 7 -5.45 0.34 7.36
C PRO A 7 -4.69 0.94 6.17
N ILE A 8 -3.85 1.93 6.43
CA ILE A 8 -3.10 2.62 5.38
C ILE A 8 -2.16 1.69 4.59
N LEU A 9 -1.68 0.60 5.20
CA LEU A 9 -0.91 -0.44 4.53
C LEU A 9 -1.71 -1.17 3.44
N ALA A 10 -3.02 -1.37 3.64
CA ALA A 10 -3.86 -1.98 2.63
C ALA A 10 -3.88 -1.09 1.37
N TRP A 11 -4.03 0.22 1.54
CA TRP A 11 -3.97 1.18 0.44
C TRP A 11 -2.59 1.18 -0.23
N LEU A 12 -1.51 1.12 0.54
CA LEU A 12 -0.14 1.06 0.01
C LEU A 12 0.06 -0.15 -0.91
N ILE A 13 -0.53 -1.29 -0.56
CA ILE A 13 -0.49 -2.54 -1.34
C ILE A 13 -1.46 -2.50 -2.53
N LEU A 14 -2.66 -1.94 -2.36
CA LEU A 14 -3.73 -1.98 -3.36
C LEU A 14 -3.55 -0.95 -4.49
N ILE A 15 -2.95 0.21 -4.23
CA ILE A 15 -2.81 1.27 -5.23
C ILE A 15 -1.99 0.83 -6.45
N PRO A 16 -0.83 0.14 -6.32
CA PRO A 16 -0.12 -0.41 -7.46
C PRO A 16 -0.97 -1.39 -8.28
N VAL A 17 -1.78 -2.22 -7.62
CA VAL A 17 -2.67 -3.19 -8.28
C VAL A 17 -3.77 -2.46 -9.06
N LEU A 18 -4.50 -1.54 -8.41
CA LEU A 18 -5.51 -0.71 -9.05
C LEU A 18 -4.92 0.11 -10.20
N GLY A 19 -3.72 0.64 -10.01
CA GLY A 19 -2.96 1.35 -11.01
C GLY A 19 -2.67 0.50 -12.24
N GLY A 20 -2.17 -0.73 -12.04
CA GLY A 20 -1.96 -1.70 -13.10
C GLY A 20 -3.26 -2.01 -13.87
N LEU A 21 -4.37 -2.20 -13.16
CA LEU A 21 -5.68 -2.43 -13.78
C LEU A 21 -6.14 -1.23 -14.62
N LEU A 22 -5.91 0.00 -14.16
CA LEU A 22 -6.22 1.20 -14.94
C LEU A 22 -5.36 1.30 -16.22
N LEU A 23 -4.09 0.90 -16.15
CA LEU A 23 -3.21 0.90 -17.33
C LEU A 23 -3.67 -0.08 -18.41
N LEU A 24 -4.39 -1.16 -18.06
CA LEU A 24 -4.97 -2.11 -19.04
C LEU A 24 -5.99 -1.44 -19.97
N LEU A 25 -6.58 -0.32 -19.56
CA LEU A 25 -7.51 0.45 -20.37
C LEU A 25 -6.80 1.31 -21.44
N ILE A 26 -5.47 1.46 -21.35
CA ILE A 26 -4.68 2.27 -22.26
C ILE A 26 -4.16 1.38 -23.41
N PRO A 27 -4.38 1.77 -24.69
CA PRO A 27 -3.85 1.02 -25.82
C PRO A 27 -2.33 0.87 -25.78
N GLY A 28 -1.82 -0.35 -25.94
CA GLY A 28 -0.38 -0.68 -25.85
C GLY A 28 0.54 0.13 -26.79
N LYS A 29 -0.01 0.64 -27.91
CA LYS A 29 0.74 1.49 -28.85
C LYS A 29 1.04 2.89 -28.28
N LYS A 30 0.30 3.35 -27.27
CA LYS A 30 0.48 4.67 -26.63
C LYS A 30 1.53 4.61 -25.52
N VAL A 31 2.77 4.26 -25.88
CA VAL A 31 3.87 4.00 -24.94
C VAL A 31 4.13 5.19 -24.00
N ALA A 32 4.14 6.42 -24.53
CA ALA A 32 4.37 7.61 -23.71
C ALA A 32 3.28 7.79 -22.64
N LEU A 33 2.01 7.59 -23.01
CA LEU A 33 0.88 7.69 -22.09
C LEU A 33 0.97 6.63 -20.99
N LEU A 34 1.25 5.38 -21.35
CA LEU A 34 1.47 4.29 -20.39
C LEU A 34 2.56 4.63 -19.36
N ARG A 35 3.71 5.15 -19.81
CA ARG A 35 4.84 5.49 -18.94
C ARG A 35 4.49 6.62 -17.97
N TRP A 36 3.91 7.70 -18.48
CA TRP A 36 3.54 8.85 -17.64
C TRP A 36 2.40 8.52 -16.68
N SER A 37 1.43 7.70 -17.10
CA SER A 37 0.38 7.20 -16.22
C SER A 37 0.95 6.30 -15.13
N ALA A 38 1.81 5.33 -15.47
CA ALA A 38 2.45 4.45 -14.50
C ALA A 38 3.29 5.24 -13.47
N LEU A 39 4.03 6.25 -13.92
CA LEU A 39 4.79 7.14 -13.05
C LEU A 39 3.86 7.95 -12.12
N GLY A 40 2.80 8.56 -12.66
CA GLY A 40 1.85 9.32 -11.84
C GLY A 40 1.18 8.46 -10.77
N ILE A 41 0.82 7.23 -11.12
CA ILE A 41 0.25 6.24 -10.19
C ILE A 41 1.27 5.84 -9.11
N SER A 42 2.55 5.64 -9.46
CA SER A 42 3.58 5.22 -8.49
C SER A 42 3.98 6.31 -7.49
N LEU A 43 3.74 7.58 -7.82
CA LEU A 43 3.95 8.68 -6.87
C LEU A 43 2.98 8.61 -5.68
N ILE A 44 1.79 8.03 -5.84
CA ILE A 44 0.81 7.91 -4.75
C ILE A 44 1.34 7.04 -3.60
N PRO A 45 1.73 5.76 -3.82
CA PRO A 45 2.31 4.95 -2.74
C PRO A 45 3.65 5.51 -2.25
N LEU A 46 4.42 6.22 -3.09
CA LEU A 46 5.63 6.91 -2.65
C LEU A 46 5.31 7.98 -1.59
N VAL A 47 4.34 8.86 -1.86
CA VAL A 47 3.91 9.88 -0.90
C VAL A 47 3.41 9.24 0.39
N MET A 48 2.62 8.17 0.29
CA MET A 48 2.15 7.43 1.47
C MET A 48 3.31 6.83 2.26
N ALA A 49 4.29 6.22 1.60
CA ALA A 49 5.49 5.68 2.25
C ALA A 49 6.29 6.78 2.97
N VAL A 50 6.44 7.96 2.37
CA VAL A 50 7.08 9.11 3.02
C VAL A 50 6.29 9.56 4.25
N VAL A 51 4.96 9.66 4.16
CA VAL A 51 4.11 10.00 5.30
C VAL A 51 4.28 8.98 6.43
N LEU A 52 4.29 7.68 6.12
CA LEU A 52 4.53 6.62 7.11
C LEU A 52 5.90 6.76 7.76
N TRP A 53 6.95 6.99 6.96
CA TRP A 53 8.31 7.13 7.44
C TRP A 53 8.47 8.33 8.40
N VAL A 54 7.93 9.50 8.04
CA VAL A 54 8.00 10.70 8.89
C VAL A 54 7.22 10.53 10.20
N ASN A 55 6.17 9.69 10.21
CA ASN A 55 5.37 9.42 11.40
C ASN A 55 5.85 8.20 12.20
N TYR A 56 6.88 7.49 11.75
CA TYR A 56 7.42 6.32 12.44
C TYR A 56 8.12 6.73 13.73
N GLN A 57 7.97 5.93 14.79
CA GLN A 57 8.55 6.20 16.12
C GLN A 57 9.61 5.16 16.50
N PRO A 58 10.91 5.37 16.24
CA PRO A 58 11.95 4.34 16.44
C PRO A 58 12.12 3.81 17.87
N LYS A 59 11.64 4.55 18.87
CA LYS A 59 11.75 4.20 20.30
C LYS A 59 10.44 3.68 20.89
N ALA A 60 9.46 3.34 20.07
CA ALA A 60 8.22 2.76 20.55
C ALA A 60 8.45 1.31 21.04
N ASP A 61 7.70 0.89 22.05
CA ASP A 61 7.78 -0.46 22.62
C ASP A 61 7.15 -1.54 21.70
N ALA A 62 6.50 -1.13 20.60
CA ALA A 62 5.86 -2.03 19.66
C ALA A 62 6.87 -2.62 18.66
N LEU A 63 6.79 -3.94 18.43
CA LEU A 63 7.63 -4.66 17.46
C LEU A 63 7.42 -4.20 16.01
N PHE A 64 6.17 -3.90 15.65
CA PHE A 64 5.79 -3.36 14.35
C PHE A 64 4.97 -2.08 14.54
N GLN A 65 5.04 -1.18 13.57
CA GLN A 65 4.16 -0.02 13.49
C GLN A 65 3.34 -0.04 12.22
N PHE A 66 2.25 0.71 12.24
CA PHE A 66 1.30 0.78 11.13
C PHE A 66 0.82 -0.62 10.71
N GLU A 67 0.10 -1.31 11.59
CA GLU A 67 -0.26 -2.70 11.34
C GLU A 67 -1.61 -2.87 10.63
N MET A 68 -1.70 -3.93 9.84
CA MET A 68 -2.94 -4.53 9.35
C MET A 68 -2.96 -5.98 9.82
N ASN A 69 -3.93 -6.35 10.66
CA ASN A 69 -4.11 -7.71 11.13
C ASN A 69 -5.57 -8.11 10.97
N ILE A 70 -5.88 -8.90 9.94
CA ILE A 70 -7.23 -9.35 9.63
C ILE A 70 -7.27 -10.87 9.48
N PRO A 71 -8.32 -11.57 9.96
CA PRO A 71 -8.44 -13.01 9.76
C PRO A 71 -8.46 -13.37 8.28
N TRP A 72 -7.58 -14.30 7.88
CA TRP A 72 -7.57 -14.88 6.54
C TRP A 72 -8.35 -16.19 6.51
N PHE A 73 -7.96 -17.12 7.39
CA PHE A 73 -8.57 -18.42 7.51
C PHE A 73 -8.65 -18.83 8.98
N ALA A 74 -9.79 -18.52 9.60
CA ALA A 74 -10.01 -18.69 11.03
C ALA A 74 -9.88 -20.16 11.50
N ALA A 75 -10.22 -21.13 10.64
CA ALA A 75 -10.16 -22.55 10.97
C ALA A 75 -8.75 -23.05 11.35
N ILE A 76 -7.69 -22.36 10.88
CA ILE A 76 -6.30 -22.65 11.26
C ILE A 76 -5.66 -21.52 12.05
N ASN A 77 -6.45 -20.56 12.55
CA ASN A 77 -5.96 -19.34 13.19
C ASN A 77 -4.95 -18.55 12.33
N SER A 78 -5.20 -18.47 11.01
CA SER A 78 -4.36 -17.71 10.09
C SER A 78 -4.93 -16.31 9.83
N ASN A 79 -4.05 -15.30 9.93
CA ASN A 79 -4.36 -13.91 9.65
C ASN A 79 -3.47 -13.37 8.52
N ILE A 80 -4.00 -12.42 7.76
CA ILE A 80 -3.18 -11.47 7.03
C ILE A 80 -2.65 -10.47 8.05
N HIS A 81 -1.39 -10.61 8.44
CA HIS A 81 -0.71 -9.67 9.32
C HIS A 81 0.43 -9.00 8.58
N PHE A 82 0.30 -7.71 8.35
CA PHE A 82 1.37 -6.85 7.87
C PHE A 82 1.67 -5.77 8.91
N GLY A 83 2.94 -5.41 9.03
CA GLY A 83 3.44 -4.33 9.87
C GLY A 83 4.78 -3.86 9.31
N ILE A 84 5.19 -2.65 9.72
CA ILE A 84 6.48 -2.07 9.34
C ILE A 84 7.39 -2.12 10.55
N ASP A 85 8.54 -2.78 10.42
CA ASP A 85 9.70 -2.62 11.30
C ASP A 85 10.67 -1.61 10.67
N GLY A 86 11.28 -0.78 11.50
CA GLY A 86 12.13 0.35 11.09
C GLY A 86 13.62 0.03 11.04
#